data_AF-A0A1C2LXX4-F1
#
_entry.id   AF-A0A1C2LXX4-F1
#
_cell.length_a   1.000
_cell.length_b   1.000
_cell.length_c   1.000
_cell.angle_alpha   90.00
_cell.angle_beta   90.00
_cell.angle_gamma   90.00
#
_symmetry.space_group_name_H-M   'P 1'
#
loop_
_entity.id
_entity.type
_entity.pdbx_description
1 polymer ?
#
loop_
_entity_poly.entity_id
_entity_poly.type
_entity_poly.pdbx_seq_one_letter_code
_entity_poly.pdbx_strand_id
1 'polypeptide(L)'
;MSSSITAAEAAKIAEQSNPTVLDIINILSNAIKADSCFGKRFSSWSFDKSAVSLEYLEEAKIHFSKLGYVVEIITDSPVSNTFKVNF
;
A
#
# COMPACT_ATOMS: atom_id res chain seq x y z
N MET A 1 21.43 -1.25 18.40
CA MET A 1 20.37 -0.56 19.16
C MET A 1 19.69 0.41 18.23
N SER A 2 18.36 0.31 18.16
CA SER A 2 17.33 1.11 17.49
C SER A 2 17.73 2.13 16.43
N SER A 3 17.48 1.81 15.16
CA SER A 3 17.12 2.81 14.16
C SER A 3 15.60 2.90 14.11
N SER A 4 15.02 3.67 15.02
CA SER A 4 13.60 4.02 14.97
C SER A 4 13.37 4.88 13.73
N ILE A 5 12.65 4.35 12.74
CA ILE A 5 12.09 5.18 11.66
C ILE A 5 11.02 6.04 12.33
N THR A 6 11.41 7.27 12.64
CA THR A 6 10.58 8.24 13.37
C THR A 6 9.36 8.57 12.50
N ALA A 7 8.18 8.69 13.11
CA ALA A 7 6.94 9.13 12.44
C ALA A 7 7.07 10.48 11.70
N ALA A 8 8.13 11.24 11.98
CA ALA A 8 8.52 12.44 11.26
C ALA A 8 8.89 12.18 9.78
N GLU A 9 9.46 11.01 9.45
CA GLU A 9 9.80 10.67 8.07
C GLU A 9 8.54 10.34 7.26
N ALA A 10 7.49 9.80 7.90
CA ALA A 10 6.20 9.55 7.26
C ALA A 10 5.42 10.85 6.99
N ALA A 11 5.58 11.88 7.82
CA ALA A 11 4.95 13.17 7.62
C ALA A 11 5.63 14.00 6.52
N LYS A 12 6.94 13.83 6.30
CA LYS A 12 7.67 14.55 5.23
C LYS A 12 7.29 14.11 3.82
N ILE A 13 6.67 12.94 3.67
CA ILE A 13 6.14 12.43 2.39
C ILE A 13 4.78 13.08 2.07
N ALA A 14 4.09 13.64 3.06
CA ALA A 14 2.75 14.24 2.87
C ALA A 14 2.78 15.66 2.27
N GLU A 15 3.95 16.31 2.18
CA GLU A 15 4.05 17.72 1.76
C GLU A 15 4.40 17.89 0.28
N GLN A 16 4.73 16.82 -0.45
CA GLN A 16 5.01 16.91 -1.88
C GLN A 16 4.45 15.72 -2.66
N SER A 17 3.51 16.05 -3.54
CA SER A 17 3.18 15.32 -4.76
C SER A 17 2.32 14.08 -4.58
N ASN A 18 1.31 13.98 -5.45
CA ASN A 18 0.48 12.80 -5.66
C ASN A 18 1.35 11.52 -5.53
N PRO A 19 0.98 10.58 -4.64
CA PRO A 19 1.78 9.39 -4.41
C PRO A 19 2.02 8.65 -5.72
N THR A 20 3.29 8.44 -6.06
CA THR A 20 3.65 7.69 -7.26
C THR A 20 3.40 6.20 -7.02
N VAL A 21 3.34 5.41 -8.10
CA VAL A 21 3.25 3.95 -8.02
C VAL A 21 4.30 3.36 -7.09
N LEU A 22 5.52 3.92 -7.12
CA LEU A 22 6.65 3.45 -6.33
C LEU A 22 6.46 3.72 -4.83
N ASP A 23 5.86 4.87 -4.48
CA ASP A 23 5.50 5.20 -3.09
C ASP A 23 4.45 4.22 -2.56
N ILE A 24 3.43 3.91 -3.36
CA ILE A 24 2.38 2.95 -3.02
C ILE A 24 3.01 1.57 -2.78
N ILE A 25 3.89 1.11 -3.66
CA ILE A 25 4.60 -0.18 -3.51
C ILE A 25 5.45 -0.19 -2.24
N ASN A 26 6.17 0.90 -1.93
CA ASN A 26 7.00 0.98 -0.73
C ASN A 26 6.17 0.95 0.56
N ILE A 27 5.08 1.72 0.61
CA ILE A 27 4.15 1.75 1.75
C ILE A 27 3.56 0.35 1.98
N LEU A 28 3.04 -0.27 0.92
CA LEU A 28 2.46 -1.61 0.98
C LEU A 28 3.51 -2.67 1.35
N SER A 29 4.70 -2.63 0.77
CA SER A 29 5.77 -3.60 1.08
C SER A 29 6.19 -3.53 2.55
N ASN A 30 6.29 -2.33 3.12
CA ASN A 30 6.61 -2.16 4.53
C ASN A 30 5.47 -2.68 5.42
N ALA A 31 4.22 -2.41 5.05
CA ALA A 31 3.07 -2.89 5.78
C ALA A 31 2.95 -4.43 5.71
N ILE A 32 3.18 -5.03 4.54
CA ILE A 32 3.25 -6.49 4.34
C ILE A 32 4.33 -7.12 5.21
N LYS A 33 5.54 -6.55 5.24
CA LYS A 33 6.63 -7.05 6.09
C LYS A 33 6.25 -7.01 7.56
N ALA A 34 5.66 -5.90 8.02
CA ALA A 34 5.19 -5.78 9.39
C ALA A 34 4.10 -6.82 9.70
N ASP A 35 3.08 -6.94 8.84
CA ASP A 35 1.97 -7.87 9.01
C ASP A 35 2.39 -9.34 8.95
N SER A 36 3.38 -9.67 8.12
CA SER A 36 4.00 -10.99 8.06
C SER A 36 4.74 -11.33 9.36
N CYS A 37 5.42 -10.37 10.00
CA CYS A 37 6.03 -10.57 11.32
C CYS A 37 4.98 -10.91 12.40
N PHE A 38 3.74 -10.45 12.26
CA PHE A 38 2.64 -10.77 13.17
C PHE A 38 1.86 -12.04 12.77
N GLY A 39 2.28 -12.76 11.72
CA GLY A 39 1.62 -13.97 11.24
C GLY A 39 0.24 -13.73 10.62
N LYS A 40 -0.03 -12.52 10.14
CA LYS A 40 -1.28 -12.24 9.41
C LYS A 40 -1.31 -12.99 8.09
N ARG A 41 -2.51 -13.40 7.67
CA ARG A 41 -2.77 -14.13 6.41
C ARG A 41 -3.28 -13.23 5.29
N PHE A 42 -3.72 -12.02 5.64
CA PHE A 42 -4.14 -11.01 4.70
C PHE A 42 -3.99 -9.62 5.32
N SER A 43 -3.89 -8.63 4.43
CA SER A 43 -3.88 -7.22 4.77
C SER A 43 -4.72 -6.44 3.76
N SER A 44 -5.36 -5.36 4.20
CA SER A 44 -6.18 -4.52 3.34
C SER A 44 -5.97 -3.05 3.68
N TRP A 45 -5.83 -2.23 2.65
CA TRP A 45 -5.65 -0.79 2.77
C TRP A 45 -6.65 -0.06 1.87
N SER A 46 -7.28 0.98 2.40
CA SER A 46 -8.20 1.81 1.62
C SER A 46 -7.48 3.07 1.16
N PHE A 47 -7.49 3.32 -0.14
CA PHE A 47 -6.92 4.49 -0.79
C PHE A 47 -8.04 5.40 -1.28
N ASP A 48 -7.92 6.70 -1.04
CA ASP A 48 -8.88 7.67 -1.54
C ASP A 48 -8.74 7.85 -3.05
N LYS A 49 -9.85 7.82 -3.79
CA LYS A 49 -9.87 7.98 -5.26
C LYS A 49 -9.38 9.36 -5.72
N SER A 50 -9.48 10.38 -4.86
CA SER A 50 -8.94 11.71 -5.13
C SER A 50 -7.42 11.78 -4.95
N ALA A 51 -6.84 10.88 -4.16
CA ALA A 51 -5.41 10.89 -3.85
C ALA A 51 -4.62 9.89 -4.69
N VAL A 52 -5.24 8.76 -5.06
CA VAL A 52 -4.60 7.67 -5.80
C VAL A 52 -5.45 7.23 -6.98
N SER A 53 -4.90 7.35 -8.18
CA SER A 53 -5.49 6.84 -9.42
C SER A 53 -5.58 5.31 -9.42
N LEU A 54 -6.66 4.78 -9.97
CA LEU A 54 -6.86 3.33 -10.10
C LEU A 54 -5.73 2.65 -10.91
N GLU A 55 -5.21 3.34 -11.92
CA GLU A 55 -4.08 2.86 -12.74
C GLU A 55 -2.85 2.53 -11.90
N TYR A 56 -2.55 3.36 -10.90
CA TYR A 56 -1.41 3.15 -10.00
C TYR A 56 -1.62 1.97 -9.06
N LEU A 57 -2.87 1.73 -8.64
CA LEU A 57 -3.22 0.54 -7.86
C LEU A 57 -3.11 -0.73 -8.70
N GLU A 58 -3.54 -0.70 -9.97
CA GLU A 58 -3.38 -1.86 -10.86
C GLU A 58 -1.90 -2.16 -11.16
N GLU A 59 -1.04 -1.15 -11.34
CA GLU A 59 0.41 -1.36 -11.47
C GLU A 59 1.02 -1.98 -10.21
N ALA A 60 0.66 -1.47 -9.03
CA ALA A 60 1.11 -2.03 -7.75
C ALA A 60 0.63 -3.49 -7.60
N LYS A 61 -0.61 -3.80 -7.98
CA LYS A 61 -1.15 -5.16 -8.01
C LYS A 61 -0.34 -6.07 -8.91
N ILE A 62 0.00 -5.65 -10.13
CA ILE A 62 0.85 -6.44 -11.03
C ILE A 62 2.21 -6.74 -10.37
N HIS A 63 2.81 -5.75 -9.71
CA HIS A 63 4.07 -5.92 -8.99
C HIS A 63 3.95 -6.97 -7.86
N PHE A 64 2.94 -6.87 -7.00
CA PHE A 64 2.74 -7.83 -5.91
C PHE A 64 2.33 -9.23 -6.40
N SER A 65 1.54 -9.33 -7.46
CA SER A 65 1.22 -10.61 -8.11
C SER A 65 2.47 -11.30 -8.67
N LYS A 66 3.44 -10.55 -9.21
CA LYS A 66 4.74 -11.12 -9.65
C LYS A 66 5.58 -11.64 -8.49
N LEU A 67 5.41 -11.08 -7.29
CA LEU A 67 6.06 -11.56 -6.07
C LEU A 67 5.35 -12.80 -5.47
N GLY A 68 4.22 -13.21 -6.03
CA GLY A 68 3.45 -14.38 -5.57
C GLY A 68 2.30 -14.06 -4.62
N TYR A 69 2.01 -12.79 -4.36
CA TYR A 69 0.88 -12.40 -3.52
C TYR A 69 -0.43 -12.37 -4.29
N VAL A 70 -1.53 -12.75 -3.63
CA VAL A 70 -2.87 -12.66 -4.23
C VAL A 70 -3.47 -11.30 -3.89
N VAL A 71 -3.63 -10.44 -4.90
CA VAL A 71 -4.09 -9.06 -4.72
C VAL A 71 -5.46 -8.82 -5.36
N GLU A 72 -6.35 -8.22 -4.60
CA GLU A 72 -7.71 -7.85 -5.00
C GLU A 72 -7.91 -6.33 -4.82
N ILE A 73 -8.45 -5.66 -5.85
CA ILE A 73 -8.83 -4.24 -5.77
C ILE A 73 -10.35 -4.16 -5.77
N ILE A 74 -10.91 -3.64 -4.70
CA ILE A 74 -12.35 -3.47 -4.49
C ILE A 74 -12.68 -2.00 -4.66
N THR A 75 -13.45 -1.67 -5.71
CA THR A 75 -13.79 -0.29 -6.09
C THR A 75 -15.24 0.09 -5.76
N ASP A 76 -15.85 -0.65 -4.83
CA ASP A 76 -17.27 -0.57 -4.46
C ASP A 76 -17.67 0.80 -3.87
N SER A 77 -16.72 1.49 -3.23
CA SER A 77 -16.97 2.80 -2.64
C SER A 77 -16.81 3.93 -3.66
N PRO A 78 -17.70 4.94 -3.69
CA PRO A 78 -17.57 6.07 -4.62
C PRO A 78 -16.37 6.98 -4.32
N VAL A 79 -15.85 6.92 -3.09
CA VAL A 79 -14.77 7.78 -2.58
C VAL A 79 -13.43 7.07 -2.43
N SER A 80 -13.41 5.75 -2.35
CA SER A 80 -12.20 4.99 -2.05
C SER A 80 -12.11 3.67 -2.80
N ASN A 81 -10.89 3.23 -3.04
CA ASN A 81 -10.54 1.91 -3.55
C ASN A 81 -9.85 1.12 -2.43
N THR A 82 -10.30 -0.10 -2.17
CA THR A 82 -9.63 -0.97 -1.20
C THR A 82 -8.69 -1.92 -1.92
N PHE A 83 -7.44 -1.92 -1.51
CA PHE A 83 -6.38 -2.80 -1.97
C PHE A 83 -6.17 -3.90 -0.93
N LYS A 84 -6.51 -5.12 -1.26
CA LYS A 84 -6.40 -6.29 -0.38
C LYS A 84 -5.33 -7.23 -0.91
N VAL A 85 -4.47 -7.70 -0.01
CA VAL A 85 -3.36 -8.61 -0.30
C VAL A 85 -3.48 -9.82 0.62
N ASN A 86 -3.44 -11.02 0.05
CA ASN A 86 -3.35 -12.27 0.79
C ASN A 86 -1.94 -12.87 0.64
N PHE A 87 -1.43 -13.44 1.74
CA PHE A 87 -0.09 -14.01 1.88
C PHE A 87 -0.08 -15.53 1.81
#